data_AF-A0AAJ5NDY5-F1
#
_entry.id   AF-A0AAJ5NDY5-F1
#
_cell.length_a   1.000
_cell.length_b   1.000
_cell.length_c   1.000
_cell.angle_alpha   90.00
_cell.angle_beta   90.00
_cell.angle_gamma   90.00
#
_symmetry.space_group_name_H-M   'P 1'
#
loop_
_entity.id
_entity.type
_entity.pdbx_description
1 polymer ?
#
loop_
_entity_poly.entity_id
_entity_poly.type
_entity_poly.pdbx_seq_one_letter_code
_entity_poly.pdbx_strand_id
1 'polypeptide(L)'
;MQYPGMGRELYCHHPVFREAVDVCRELLRSNGAHDVLPAFIAPSGDEWVTAAIQSPSRSGVCTFVYQYAMVRLLASIGVTPDAVIGHSLGEYASAVTSGALTLSDALTLMHVRGALLEQLPEPGAMLLVGTSAAVLSRFLDQDTAIVAFNGPHSNGVAGSCVAIDALAQRLNVEGVSYRRIRYGAASHCHLVEPLLPEFEAALAKCSLQAARIPWISTVTATCQPAGAIVDTTYWRRQFREPVRFASTVRTVAREGAVLFVEIGPQNGLANLVTSSVPEAKIVSFSQHARDARDNRVVVQDAIKTLIALGVTIKQGAVDLETAAPLDHDAPDHPAIASTAARQESHTEFIIRGVWQEMFDRDRIDHVDNFFDLGGHSLLAVRMHSELQLHFQFEFPLGFHFDHPTISSLAKAIVTAGWAADVDIEAIAATLREVSEMSDEELGCVIAGEAMAYG
;
A
#
# COMPACT_ATOMS: atom_id res chain seq x y z
N MET A 1 -0.21 -1.80 -5.92
CA MET A 1 0.98 -1.64 -6.79
C MET A 1 1.72 -2.95 -6.78
N GLN A 2 2.16 -3.40 -7.94
CA GLN A 2 2.80 -4.69 -8.21
C GLN A 2 4.32 -4.53 -8.31
N TYR A 3 5.06 -5.61 -8.08
CA TYR A 3 6.52 -5.67 -8.28
C TYR A 3 6.95 -7.09 -8.68
N PRO A 4 8.10 -7.25 -9.36
CA PRO A 4 8.64 -8.57 -9.70
C PRO A 4 8.88 -9.41 -8.45
N GLY A 5 8.37 -10.64 -8.45
CA GLY A 5 8.56 -11.57 -7.33
C GLY A 5 7.54 -11.42 -6.20
N MET A 6 6.51 -10.57 -6.36
CA MET A 6 5.56 -10.22 -5.28
C MET A 6 4.84 -11.38 -4.61
N GLY A 7 4.77 -12.55 -5.26
CA GLY A 7 4.15 -13.75 -4.71
C GLY A 7 5.08 -14.95 -4.61
N ARG A 8 6.39 -14.78 -4.78
CA ARG A 8 7.35 -15.88 -4.91
C ARG A 8 7.33 -16.81 -3.70
N GLU A 9 7.56 -16.25 -2.51
CA GLU A 9 7.62 -17.05 -1.28
C GLU A 9 6.27 -17.71 -0.95
N LEU A 10 5.16 -17.01 -1.19
CA LEU A 10 3.82 -17.56 -0.98
C LEU A 10 3.53 -18.71 -1.95
N TYR A 11 3.89 -18.55 -3.22
CA TYR A 11 3.77 -19.60 -4.23
C TYR A 11 4.63 -20.81 -3.91
N CYS A 12 5.86 -20.61 -3.42
CA CYS A 12 6.80 -21.68 -3.08
C CYS A 12 6.42 -22.46 -1.81
N HIS A 13 5.76 -21.83 -0.84
CA HIS A 13 5.58 -22.41 0.50
C HIS A 13 4.12 -22.60 0.95
N HIS A 14 3.13 -21.96 0.31
CA HIS A 14 1.72 -22.10 0.68
C HIS A 14 0.91 -22.81 -0.42
N PRO A 15 0.58 -24.12 -0.26
CA PRO A 15 -0.12 -24.89 -1.29
C PRO A 15 -1.44 -24.26 -1.77
N VAL A 16 -2.23 -23.69 -0.87
CA VAL A 16 -3.50 -23.02 -1.21
C VAL A 16 -3.28 -21.80 -2.10
N PHE A 17 -2.25 -21.01 -1.81
CA PHE A 17 -1.90 -19.85 -2.62
C PHE A 17 -1.43 -20.30 -4.02
N ARG A 18 -0.56 -21.31 -4.06
CA ARG A 18 -0.04 -21.91 -5.31
C ARG A 18 -1.16 -22.44 -6.19
N GLU A 19 -2.06 -23.25 -5.63
CA GLU A 19 -3.21 -23.81 -6.34
C GLU A 19 -4.10 -22.71 -6.91
N ALA A 20 -4.38 -21.66 -6.13
CA ALA A 20 -5.17 -20.53 -6.60
C ALA A 20 -4.50 -19.80 -7.78
N VAL A 21 -3.19 -19.59 -7.73
CA VAL A 21 -2.42 -19.03 -8.85
C VAL A 21 -2.47 -19.95 -10.07
N ASP A 22 -2.26 -21.25 -9.91
CA ASP A 22 -2.25 -22.21 -11.02
C ASP A 22 -3.62 -22.33 -11.70
N VAL A 23 -4.71 -22.30 -10.95
CA VAL A 23 -6.08 -22.22 -11.49
C VAL A 23 -6.26 -20.95 -12.33
N CYS A 24 -5.80 -19.80 -11.84
CA CYS A 24 -5.88 -18.56 -12.61
C CYS A 24 -5.06 -18.63 -13.90
N ARG A 25 -3.88 -19.23 -13.87
CA ARG A 25 -3.01 -19.40 -15.06
C ARG A 25 -3.67 -20.24 -16.14
N GLU A 26 -4.32 -21.34 -15.76
CA GLU A 26 -5.00 -22.21 -16.72
C GLU A 26 -6.21 -21.51 -17.37
N LEU A 27 -6.96 -20.72 -16.60
CA LEU A 27 -8.05 -19.89 -17.12
C LEU A 27 -7.54 -18.80 -18.06
N LEU A 28 -6.44 -18.12 -17.71
CA LEU A 28 -5.82 -17.10 -18.56
C LEU A 28 -5.32 -17.70 -19.88
N ARG A 29 -4.68 -18.88 -19.84
CA ARG A 29 -4.22 -19.62 -21.01
C ARG A 29 -5.39 -19.96 -21.95
N SER A 30 -6.51 -20.41 -21.39
CA SER A 30 -7.73 -20.74 -22.14
C SER A 30 -8.33 -19.51 -22.84
N ASN A 31 -8.11 -18.31 -22.29
CA ASN A 31 -8.61 -17.05 -22.82
C ASN A 31 -7.60 -16.32 -23.72
N GLY A 32 -6.44 -16.92 -24.00
CA GLY A 32 -5.37 -16.31 -24.81
C GLY A 32 -4.62 -15.16 -24.12
N ALA A 33 -4.78 -15.00 -22.81
CA ALA A 33 -4.08 -13.98 -22.03
C ALA A 33 -2.65 -14.42 -21.66
N HIS A 34 -1.81 -13.45 -21.29
CA HIS A 34 -0.44 -13.72 -20.86
C HIS A 34 -0.39 -14.51 -19.54
N ASP A 35 0.60 -15.40 -19.43
CA ASP A 35 0.90 -16.09 -18.17
C ASP A 35 1.43 -15.08 -17.14
N VAL A 36 0.82 -15.09 -15.96
CA VAL A 36 1.19 -14.22 -14.83
C VAL A 36 2.37 -14.77 -14.04
N LEU A 37 2.69 -16.07 -14.15
CA LEU A 37 3.70 -16.70 -13.30
C LEU A 37 5.07 -16.01 -13.35
N PRO A 38 5.61 -15.62 -14.53
CA PRO A 38 6.90 -14.94 -14.58
C PRO A 38 6.94 -13.69 -13.67
N ALA A 39 5.85 -12.92 -13.60
CA ALA A 39 5.76 -11.76 -12.72
C ALA A 39 5.75 -12.13 -11.22
N PHE A 40 5.22 -13.30 -10.87
CA PHE A 40 5.12 -13.77 -9.48
C PHE A 40 6.41 -14.35 -8.94
N ILE A 41 7.19 -15.06 -9.77
CA ILE A 41 8.36 -15.82 -9.33
C ILE A 41 9.70 -15.22 -9.73
N ALA A 42 9.71 -14.22 -10.62
CA ALA A 42 10.95 -13.58 -11.05
C ALA A 42 11.72 -12.99 -9.86
N PRO A 43 13.06 -13.09 -9.86
CA PRO A 43 13.89 -12.37 -8.90
C PRO A 43 13.61 -10.86 -8.97
N SER A 44 13.69 -10.21 -7.81
CA SER A 44 13.67 -8.75 -7.76
C SER A 44 14.85 -8.19 -8.58
N GLY A 45 14.59 -7.16 -9.41
CA GLY A 45 15.61 -6.54 -10.26
C GLY A 45 15.70 -7.07 -11.69
N ASP A 46 14.90 -8.06 -12.08
CA ASP A 46 14.79 -8.47 -13.50
C ASP A 46 14.16 -7.33 -14.32
N GLU A 47 14.96 -6.64 -15.13
CA GLU A 47 14.53 -5.48 -15.92
C GLU A 47 13.43 -5.82 -16.94
N TRP A 48 13.48 -7.00 -17.55
CA TRP A 48 12.48 -7.42 -18.54
C TRP A 48 11.12 -7.65 -17.87
N VAL A 49 11.12 -8.36 -16.73
CA VAL A 49 9.88 -8.57 -15.96
C VAL A 49 9.37 -7.25 -15.37
N THR A 50 10.28 -6.37 -14.96
CA THR A 50 9.95 -5.05 -14.43
C THR A 50 9.24 -4.18 -15.47
N ALA A 51 9.72 -4.17 -16.72
CA ALA A 51 9.03 -3.47 -17.81
C ALA A 51 7.70 -4.15 -18.17
N ALA A 52 7.69 -5.47 -18.24
CA ALA A 52 6.50 -6.24 -18.60
C ALA A 52 5.35 -6.08 -17.59
N ILE A 53 5.63 -6.06 -16.28
CA ILE A 53 4.62 -5.95 -15.24
C ILE A 53 4.06 -4.52 -15.08
N GLN A 54 4.59 -3.55 -15.82
CA GLN A 54 4.07 -2.17 -15.84
C GLN A 54 2.95 -1.96 -16.86
N SER A 55 2.76 -2.89 -17.81
CA SER A 55 1.69 -2.78 -18.79
C SER A 55 0.32 -2.99 -18.12
N PRO A 56 -0.71 -2.17 -18.41
CA PRO A 56 -2.05 -2.32 -17.83
C PRO A 56 -2.65 -3.73 -17.95
N SER A 57 -2.47 -4.41 -19.10
CA SER A 57 -2.98 -5.77 -19.35
C SER A 57 -2.31 -6.85 -18.51
N ARG A 58 -1.11 -6.57 -17.97
CA ARG A 58 -0.36 -7.51 -17.12
C ARG A 58 -0.44 -7.13 -15.65
N SER A 59 -0.21 -5.86 -15.32
CA SER A 59 -0.20 -5.35 -13.94
C SER A 59 -1.50 -5.62 -13.21
N GLY A 60 -2.62 -5.36 -13.88
CA GLY A 60 -3.96 -5.50 -13.31
C GLY A 60 -4.29 -6.97 -13.05
N VAL A 61 -4.02 -7.84 -14.02
CA VAL A 61 -4.24 -9.28 -13.89
C VAL A 61 -3.35 -9.85 -12.77
N CYS A 62 -2.08 -9.48 -12.71
CA CYS A 62 -1.18 -9.95 -11.65
C CYS A 62 -1.66 -9.53 -10.26
N THR A 63 -2.08 -8.27 -10.11
CA THR A 63 -2.63 -7.76 -8.84
C THR A 63 -3.89 -8.51 -8.45
N PHE A 64 -4.82 -8.72 -9.39
CA PHE A 64 -6.05 -9.46 -9.16
C PHE A 64 -5.77 -10.92 -8.74
N VAL A 65 -4.88 -11.63 -9.43
CA VAL A 65 -4.52 -13.02 -9.10
C VAL A 65 -3.92 -13.11 -7.70
N TYR A 66 -3.07 -12.15 -7.31
CA TYR A 66 -2.50 -12.10 -5.96
C TYR A 66 -3.61 -11.92 -4.91
N GLN A 67 -4.51 -10.95 -5.13
CA GLN A 67 -5.63 -10.70 -4.23
C GLN A 67 -6.54 -11.93 -4.10
N TYR A 68 -6.88 -12.58 -5.22
CA TYR A 68 -7.67 -13.80 -5.22
C TYR A 68 -6.99 -14.93 -4.44
N ALA A 69 -5.70 -15.18 -4.67
CA ALA A 69 -4.94 -16.20 -3.97
C ALA A 69 -4.84 -15.91 -2.46
N MET A 70 -4.71 -14.64 -2.06
CA MET A 70 -4.76 -14.22 -0.65
C MET A 70 -6.12 -14.47 -0.01
N VAL A 71 -7.23 -14.16 -0.70
CA VAL A 71 -8.58 -14.48 -0.19
C VAL A 71 -8.74 -15.98 0.03
N ARG A 72 -8.22 -16.80 -0.90
CA ARG A 72 -8.26 -18.27 -0.76
C ARG A 72 -7.43 -18.75 0.43
N LEU A 73 -6.24 -18.19 0.63
CA LEU A 73 -5.39 -18.50 1.78
C LEU A 73 -6.09 -18.14 3.10
N LEU A 74 -6.65 -16.93 3.22
CA LEU A 74 -7.41 -16.49 4.40
C LEU A 74 -8.62 -17.38 4.67
N ALA A 75 -9.39 -17.72 3.64
CA ALA A 75 -10.54 -18.63 3.78
C ALA A 75 -10.13 -20.03 4.26
N SER A 76 -8.96 -20.53 3.84
CA SER A 76 -8.45 -21.84 4.26
C SER A 76 -8.19 -21.92 5.76
N ILE A 77 -7.75 -20.81 6.36
CA ILE A 77 -7.53 -20.68 7.81
C ILE A 77 -8.79 -20.20 8.56
N GLY A 78 -9.94 -20.09 7.88
CA GLY A 78 -11.22 -19.73 8.50
C GLY A 78 -11.52 -18.24 8.58
N VAL A 79 -10.68 -17.38 8.00
CA VAL A 79 -10.94 -15.94 7.94
C VAL A 79 -11.83 -15.65 6.73
N THR A 80 -13.06 -15.23 6.98
CA THR A 80 -14.03 -14.83 5.96
C THR A 80 -14.51 -13.40 6.20
N PRO A 81 -14.65 -12.56 5.17
CA PRO A 81 -15.08 -11.18 5.34
C PRO A 81 -16.59 -11.07 5.57
N ASP A 82 -17.00 -10.18 6.48
CA ASP A 82 -18.41 -9.78 6.62
C ASP A 82 -18.84 -8.81 5.52
N ALA A 83 -17.90 -8.07 4.95
CA ALA A 83 -18.11 -7.17 3.84
C ALA A 83 -16.82 -6.99 3.02
N VAL A 84 -16.95 -6.62 1.75
CA VAL A 84 -15.82 -6.40 0.85
C VAL A 84 -15.79 -4.98 0.30
N ILE A 85 -14.57 -4.44 0.17
CA ILE A 85 -14.28 -3.14 -0.44
C ILE A 85 -13.08 -3.32 -1.36
N GLY A 86 -13.12 -2.71 -2.55
CA GLY A 86 -12.01 -2.71 -3.48
C GLY A 86 -11.68 -1.29 -3.92
N HIS A 87 -10.40 -0.95 -4.01
CA HIS A 87 -9.97 0.32 -4.59
C HIS A 87 -9.73 0.15 -6.09
N SER A 88 -10.49 0.84 -6.93
CA SER A 88 -10.38 0.74 -8.40
C SER A 88 -10.42 -0.74 -8.84
N LEU A 89 -9.32 -1.25 -9.41
CA LEU A 89 -9.14 -2.63 -9.83
C LEU A 89 -9.42 -3.67 -8.72
N GLY A 90 -9.23 -3.30 -7.46
CA GLY A 90 -9.55 -4.17 -6.33
C GLY A 90 -11.03 -4.56 -6.27
N GLU A 91 -11.95 -3.79 -6.87
CA GLU A 91 -13.38 -4.12 -6.88
C GLU A 91 -13.67 -5.44 -7.65
N TYR A 92 -12.81 -5.87 -8.55
CA TYR A 92 -12.97 -7.16 -9.24
C TYR A 92 -12.65 -8.34 -8.30
N ALA A 93 -11.65 -8.20 -7.44
CA ALA A 93 -11.39 -9.17 -6.38
C ALA A 93 -12.53 -9.20 -5.36
N SER A 94 -13.10 -8.03 -5.02
CA SER A 94 -14.32 -7.94 -4.19
C SER A 94 -15.52 -8.61 -4.86
N ALA A 95 -15.69 -8.44 -6.17
CA ALA A 95 -16.78 -9.07 -6.93
C ALA A 95 -16.70 -10.59 -6.92
N VAL A 96 -15.49 -11.15 -7.10
CA VAL A 96 -15.30 -12.60 -7.02
C VAL A 96 -15.48 -13.11 -5.59
N THR A 97 -14.96 -12.38 -4.59
CA THR A 97 -15.07 -12.76 -3.18
C THR A 97 -16.51 -12.75 -2.69
N SER A 98 -17.29 -11.74 -3.06
CA SER A 98 -18.73 -11.67 -2.79
C SER A 98 -19.54 -12.66 -3.63
N GLY A 99 -18.96 -13.23 -4.69
CA GLY A 99 -19.63 -14.13 -5.62
C GLY A 99 -20.50 -13.43 -6.66
N ALA A 100 -20.42 -12.10 -6.79
CA ALA A 100 -21.12 -11.33 -7.82
C ALA A 100 -20.55 -11.55 -9.23
N LEU A 101 -19.31 -12.05 -9.32
CA LEU A 101 -18.63 -12.37 -10.57
C LEU A 101 -17.91 -13.72 -10.45
N THR A 102 -17.88 -14.50 -11.53
CA THR A 102 -17.08 -15.73 -11.56
C THR A 102 -15.60 -15.41 -11.70
N LEU A 103 -14.71 -16.32 -11.25
CA LEU A 103 -13.27 -16.15 -11.41
C LEU A 103 -12.87 -15.99 -12.89
N SER A 104 -13.46 -16.82 -13.76
CA SER A 104 -13.19 -16.80 -15.21
C SER A 104 -13.61 -15.48 -15.85
N ASP A 105 -14.79 -14.97 -15.50
CA ASP A 105 -15.28 -13.69 -16.01
C ASP A 105 -14.41 -12.53 -15.51
N ALA A 106 -14.01 -12.55 -14.22
CA ALA A 106 -13.13 -11.54 -13.67
C ALA A 106 -11.77 -11.48 -14.37
N LEU A 107 -11.13 -12.63 -14.61
CA LEU A 107 -9.87 -12.70 -15.37
C LEU A 107 -10.04 -12.18 -16.79
N THR A 108 -11.15 -12.53 -17.45
CA THR A 108 -11.48 -12.05 -18.79
C THR A 108 -11.62 -10.53 -18.81
N LEU A 109 -12.40 -9.96 -17.89
CA LEU A 109 -12.61 -8.52 -17.80
C LEU A 109 -11.32 -7.78 -17.43
N MET A 110 -10.47 -8.35 -16.57
CA MET A 110 -9.16 -7.78 -16.24
C MET A 110 -8.23 -7.72 -17.44
N HIS A 111 -8.19 -8.80 -18.22
CA HIS A 111 -7.42 -8.82 -19.46
C HIS A 111 -7.95 -7.79 -20.47
N VAL A 112 -9.27 -7.80 -20.74
CA VAL A 112 -9.89 -6.86 -21.69
C VAL A 112 -9.70 -5.41 -21.25
N ARG A 113 -9.98 -5.08 -20.00
CA ARG A 113 -9.83 -3.72 -19.46
C ARG A 113 -8.40 -3.21 -19.62
N GLY A 114 -7.41 -4.03 -19.28
CA GLY A 114 -6.01 -3.64 -19.42
C GLY A 114 -5.59 -3.50 -20.89
N ALA A 115 -6.02 -4.39 -21.77
CA ALA A 115 -5.75 -4.31 -23.21
C ALA A 115 -6.39 -3.07 -23.86
N LEU A 116 -7.59 -2.67 -23.41
CA LEU A 116 -8.24 -1.44 -23.86
C LEU A 116 -7.49 -0.19 -23.37
N LEU A 117 -6.99 -0.20 -22.13
CA LEU A 117 -6.19 0.91 -21.60
C LEU A 117 -4.86 1.10 -22.36
N GLU A 118 -4.30 0.02 -22.90
CA GLU A 118 -3.12 0.08 -23.78
C GLU A 118 -3.44 0.67 -25.17
N GLN A 119 -4.72 0.76 -25.54
CA GLN A 119 -5.22 1.29 -26.81
C GLN A 119 -5.83 2.69 -26.67
N LEU A 120 -5.58 3.38 -25.55
CA LEU A 120 -6.04 4.75 -25.37
C LEU A 120 -5.62 5.63 -26.56
N PRO A 121 -6.55 6.37 -27.19
CA PRO A 121 -6.23 7.21 -28.35
C PRO A 121 -5.17 8.28 -28.04
N GLU A 122 -5.15 8.74 -26.79
CA GLU A 122 -4.16 9.67 -26.26
C GLU A 122 -3.50 9.06 -25.01
N PRO A 123 -2.15 9.10 -24.89
CA PRO A 123 -1.46 8.66 -23.71
C PRO A 123 -1.95 9.39 -22.44
N GLY A 124 -2.41 8.61 -21.47
CA GLY A 124 -2.89 9.11 -20.19
C GLY A 124 -1.81 9.10 -19.12
N ALA A 125 -1.93 10.00 -18.15
CA ALA A 125 -1.07 10.05 -16.98
C ALA A 125 -1.87 10.29 -15.70
N MET A 126 -1.25 10.02 -14.55
CA MET A 126 -1.88 10.24 -13.25
C MET A 126 -0.89 10.79 -12.22
N LEU A 127 -1.38 11.66 -11.33
CA LEU A 127 -0.68 12.14 -10.15
C LEU A 127 -1.41 11.71 -8.88
N LEU A 128 -0.65 11.45 -7.82
CA LEU A 128 -1.14 11.49 -6.45
C LEU A 128 -0.77 12.84 -5.86
N VAL A 129 -1.74 13.66 -5.47
CA VAL A 129 -1.53 15.03 -4.99
C VAL A 129 -1.83 15.13 -3.49
N GLY A 130 -0.90 15.74 -2.77
CA GLY A 130 -0.87 15.87 -1.31
C GLY A 130 -1.72 17.03 -0.77
N THR A 131 -2.94 17.21 -1.29
CA THR A 131 -3.84 18.29 -0.85
C THR A 131 -5.30 17.85 -0.86
N SER A 132 -6.19 18.68 -0.30
CA SER A 132 -7.63 18.41 -0.29
C SER A 132 -8.26 18.57 -1.66
N ALA A 133 -9.33 17.82 -1.92
CA ALA A 133 -10.08 17.94 -3.18
C ALA A 133 -10.60 19.37 -3.45
N ALA A 134 -10.95 20.12 -2.39
CA ALA A 134 -11.43 21.49 -2.49
C ALA A 134 -10.34 22.51 -2.87
N VAL A 135 -9.09 22.26 -2.48
CA VAL A 135 -7.93 23.04 -2.93
C VAL A 135 -7.54 22.61 -4.33
N LEU A 136 -7.45 21.29 -4.56
CA LEU A 136 -7.06 20.70 -5.82
C LEU A 136 -7.94 21.14 -6.99
N SER A 137 -9.25 21.27 -6.78
CA SER A 137 -10.19 21.71 -7.83
C SER A 137 -9.86 23.07 -8.43
N ARG A 138 -9.12 23.94 -7.72
CA ARG A 138 -8.67 25.24 -8.22
C ARG A 138 -7.56 25.14 -9.27
N PHE A 139 -6.87 24.00 -9.31
CA PHE A 139 -5.78 23.72 -10.24
C PHE A 139 -6.22 22.94 -11.48
N LEU A 140 -7.45 22.40 -11.48
CA LEU A 140 -7.93 21.53 -12.55
C LEU A 140 -8.54 22.37 -13.69
N ASP A 141 -8.43 21.83 -14.89
CA ASP A 141 -9.01 22.34 -16.13
C ASP A 141 -9.91 21.26 -16.75
N GLN A 142 -10.45 21.49 -17.96
CA GLN A 142 -11.31 20.49 -18.61
C GLN A 142 -10.60 19.17 -18.95
N ASP A 143 -9.26 19.17 -19.02
CA ASP A 143 -8.45 18.04 -19.44
C ASP A 143 -7.88 17.24 -18.25
N THR A 144 -8.15 17.68 -17.02
CA THR A 144 -7.73 17.03 -15.78
C THR A 144 -8.90 16.81 -14.82
N ALA A 145 -8.98 15.63 -14.21
CA ALA A 145 -10.05 15.29 -13.28
C ALA A 145 -9.52 14.57 -12.04
N ILE A 146 -10.13 14.84 -10.88
CA ILE A 146 -9.92 13.99 -9.70
C ILE A 146 -10.52 12.63 -10.01
N VAL A 147 -9.68 11.60 -9.94
CA VAL A 147 -10.01 10.21 -10.25
C VAL A 147 -10.03 9.31 -9.03
N ALA A 148 -9.46 9.76 -7.91
CA ALA A 148 -9.50 9.04 -6.66
C ALA A 148 -9.53 10.02 -5.48
N PHE A 149 -10.58 9.94 -4.67
CA PHE A 149 -10.72 10.64 -3.39
C PHE A 149 -10.22 9.72 -2.27
N ASN A 150 -8.90 9.63 -2.09
CA ASN A 150 -8.27 8.67 -1.17
C ASN A 150 -8.27 9.16 0.28
N GLY A 151 -8.25 10.47 0.50
CA GLY A 151 -8.23 11.05 1.84
C GLY A 151 -8.22 12.59 1.82
N PRO A 152 -8.19 13.22 3.01
CA PRO A 152 -8.16 14.69 3.13
C PRO A 152 -6.92 15.33 2.50
N HIS A 153 -5.80 14.62 2.45
CA HIS A 153 -4.52 15.10 1.89
C HIS A 153 -3.93 14.13 0.87
N SER A 154 -4.75 13.31 0.22
CA SER A 154 -4.30 12.31 -0.76
C SER A 154 -5.39 12.15 -1.81
N ASN A 155 -5.16 12.70 -2.99
CA ASN A 155 -6.13 12.67 -4.09
C ASN A 155 -5.45 12.32 -5.41
N GLY A 156 -6.02 11.38 -6.16
CA GLY A 156 -5.55 11.01 -7.48
C GLY A 156 -6.13 11.96 -8.54
N VAL A 157 -5.29 12.42 -9.46
CA VAL A 157 -5.70 13.18 -10.66
C VAL A 157 -5.27 12.43 -11.90
N ALA A 158 -6.10 12.41 -12.93
CA ALA A 158 -5.75 11.89 -14.24
C ALA A 158 -6.20 12.81 -15.37
N GLY A 159 -5.52 12.66 -16.51
CA GLY A 159 -5.72 13.42 -17.73
C GLY A 159 -4.73 12.94 -18.79
N SER A 160 -4.63 13.67 -19.90
CA SER A 160 -3.58 13.40 -20.88
C SER A 160 -2.19 13.66 -20.28
N CYS A 161 -1.15 13.06 -20.86
CA CYS A 161 0.22 13.34 -20.43
C CYS A 161 0.53 14.85 -20.41
N VAL A 162 0.13 15.58 -21.46
CA VAL A 162 0.37 17.02 -21.57
C VAL A 162 -0.36 17.79 -20.46
N ALA A 163 -1.64 17.49 -20.23
CA ALA A 163 -2.44 18.17 -19.22
C ALA A 163 -1.91 17.91 -17.80
N ILE A 164 -1.48 16.67 -17.53
CA ILE A 164 -0.89 16.30 -16.24
C ILE A 164 0.48 16.95 -16.03
N ASP A 165 1.31 17.05 -17.07
CA ASP A 165 2.61 17.71 -16.97
C ASP A 165 2.45 19.22 -16.72
N ALA A 166 1.45 19.85 -17.35
CA ALA A 166 1.07 21.24 -17.07
C ALA A 166 0.56 21.42 -15.64
N LEU A 167 -0.32 20.51 -15.16
CA LEU A 167 -0.79 20.53 -13.78
C LEU A 167 0.37 20.39 -12.79
N ALA A 168 1.31 19.48 -13.03
CA ALA A 168 2.51 19.30 -12.20
C ALA A 168 3.32 20.60 -12.07
N GLN A 169 3.50 21.35 -13.17
CA GLN A 169 4.16 22.66 -13.13
C GLN A 169 3.40 23.67 -12.26
N ARG A 170 2.06 23.75 -12.40
CA ARG A 170 1.23 24.63 -11.55
C ARG A 170 1.33 24.28 -10.08
N LEU A 171 1.31 22.98 -9.74
CA LEU A 171 1.44 22.50 -8.37
C LEU A 171 2.82 22.84 -7.78
N ASN A 172 3.91 22.72 -8.56
CA ASN A 172 5.26 23.10 -8.12
C ASN A 172 5.37 24.58 -7.78
N VAL A 173 4.80 25.47 -8.61
CA VAL A 173 4.84 26.92 -8.38
C VAL A 173 4.14 27.29 -7.06
N GLU A 174 3.06 26.59 -6.72
CA GLU A 174 2.29 26.81 -5.49
C GLU A 174 2.80 25.96 -4.30
N GLY A 175 3.91 25.23 -4.45
CA GLY A 175 4.49 24.41 -3.38
C GLY A 175 3.62 23.23 -2.92
N VAL A 176 2.70 22.75 -3.78
CA VAL A 176 1.82 21.62 -3.46
C VAL A 176 2.53 20.31 -3.80
N SER A 177 2.69 19.44 -2.80
CA SER A 177 3.34 18.15 -3.01
C SER A 177 2.52 17.24 -3.93
N TYR A 178 3.21 16.55 -4.84
CA TYR A 178 2.60 15.53 -5.69
C TYR A 178 3.61 14.45 -6.07
N ARG A 179 3.11 13.32 -6.56
CA ARG A 179 3.92 12.20 -7.08
C ARG A 179 3.29 11.65 -8.35
N ARG A 180 4.12 11.42 -9.39
CA ARG A 180 3.69 10.71 -10.60
C ARG A 180 3.40 9.25 -10.28
N ILE A 181 2.23 8.76 -10.67
CA ILE A 181 1.91 7.33 -10.59
C ILE A 181 2.54 6.65 -11.79
N ARG A 182 3.41 5.67 -11.54
CA ARG A 182 4.07 4.85 -12.59
C ARG A 182 3.09 3.80 -13.11
N TYR A 183 2.04 4.26 -13.77
CA TYR A 183 1.04 3.44 -14.44
C TYR A 183 0.81 4.07 -15.81
N GLY A 184 1.09 3.31 -16.88
CA GLY A 184 1.14 3.83 -18.26
C GLY A 184 -0.21 4.15 -18.89
N ALA A 185 -1.27 4.30 -18.09
CA ALA A 185 -2.62 4.59 -18.57
C ALA A 185 -3.40 5.42 -17.55
N ALA A 186 -4.38 6.18 -18.02
CA ALA A 186 -5.32 6.92 -17.17
C ALA A 186 -6.70 6.24 -17.21
N SER A 187 -7.22 5.84 -16.06
CA SER A 187 -8.61 5.38 -15.91
C SER A 187 -9.41 6.33 -15.03
N HIS A 188 -10.74 6.13 -14.93
CA HIS A 188 -11.65 6.96 -14.12
C HIS A 188 -11.78 8.43 -14.59
N CYS A 189 -11.43 8.72 -15.84
CA CYS A 189 -11.53 10.05 -16.45
C CYS A 189 -12.07 9.97 -17.89
N HIS A 190 -12.25 11.10 -18.54
CA HIS A 190 -12.84 11.18 -19.89
C HIS A 190 -12.07 10.37 -20.94
N LEU A 191 -10.77 10.13 -20.75
CA LEU A 191 -9.94 9.37 -21.68
C LEU A 191 -10.43 7.93 -21.91
N VAL A 192 -11.15 7.33 -20.96
CA VAL A 192 -11.70 5.97 -21.17
C VAL A 192 -13.00 5.94 -21.95
N GLU A 193 -13.64 7.08 -22.22
CA GLU A 193 -14.95 7.11 -22.90
C GLU A 193 -14.98 6.37 -24.25
N PRO A 194 -13.97 6.52 -25.12
CA PRO A 194 -13.90 5.77 -26.37
C PRO A 194 -13.78 4.25 -26.20
N LEU A 195 -13.36 3.77 -25.02
CA LEU A 195 -13.14 2.35 -24.73
C LEU A 195 -14.38 1.67 -24.12
N LEU A 196 -15.37 2.44 -23.68
CA LEU A 196 -16.52 1.92 -22.95
C LEU A 196 -17.40 0.96 -23.78
N PRO A 197 -17.69 1.20 -25.07
CA PRO A 197 -18.50 0.27 -25.86
C PRO A 197 -17.90 -1.14 -25.94
N GLU A 198 -16.61 -1.25 -26.19
CA GLU A 198 -15.88 -2.53 -26.27
C GLU A 198 -15.83 -3.21 -24.90
N PHE A 199 -15.63 -2.44 -23.83
CA PHE A 199 -15.66 -2.97 -22.46
C PHE A 199 -17.06 -3.51 -22.09
N GLU A 200 -18.13 -2.81 -22.46
CA GLU A 200 -19.50 -3.26 -22.27
C GLU A 200 -19.83 -4.52 -23.07
N ALA A 201 -19.33 -4.63 -24.30
CA ALA A 201 -19.49 -5.82 -25.13
C ALA A 201 -18.80 -7.05 -24.50
N ALA A 202 -17.72 -6.86 -23.75
CA ALA A 202 -17.10 -7.93 -22.96
C ALA A 202 -17.93 -8.25 -21.70
N LEU A 203 -18.38 -7.23 -20.95
CA LEU A 203 -19.24 -7.39 -19.79
C LEU A 203 -20.55 -8.13 -20.08
N ALA A 204 -21.16 -7.88 -21.23
CA ALA A 204 -22.41 -8.53 -21.66
C ALA A 204 -22.29 -10.05 -21.81
N LYS A 205 -21.07 -10.58 -21.90
CA LYS A 205 -20.78 -12.02 -21.99
C LYS A 205 -20.57 -12.66 -20.62
N CYS A 206 -20.40 -11.86 -19.56
CA CYS A 206 -20.12 -12.32 -18.22
C CYS A 206 -21.39 -12.75 -17.48
N SER A 207 -21.25 -13.73 -16.59
CA SER A 207 -22.32 -14.18 -15.72
C SER A 207 -22.35 -13.35 -14.43
N LEU A 208 -23.03 -12.21 -14.46
CA LEU A 208 -23.24 -11.37 -13.28
C LEU A 208 -24.23 -12.06 -12.32
N GLN A 209 -23.85 -12.17 -11.05
CA GLN A 209 -24.61 -12.84 -10.00
C GLN A 209 -24.96 -11.88 -8.87
N ALA A 210 -25.96 -12.24 -8.07
CA ALA A 210 -26.24 -11.53 -6.83
C ALA A 210 -25.10 -11.75 -5.82
N ALA A 211 -24.62 -10.67 -5.21
CA ALA A 211 -23.58 -10.74 -4.19
C ALA A 211 -24.05 -11.51 -2.95
N ARG A 212 -23.28 -12.47 -2.46
CA ARG A 212 -23.55 -13.23 -1.22
C ARG A 212 -23.07 -12.50 0.04
N ILE A 213 -22.07 -11.64 -0.12
CA ILE A 213 -21.47 -10.84 0.95
C ILE A 213 -21.70 -9.37 0.59
N PRO A 214 -22.06 -8.50 1.55
CA PRO A 214 -22.14 -7.07 1.34
C PRO A 214 -20.90 -6.50 0.65
N TRP A 215 -21.13 -5.63 -0.34
CA TRP A 215 -20.09 -4.94 -1.09
C TRP A 215 -20.28 -3.45 -0.90
N ILE A 216 -19.27 -2.75 -0.39
CA ILE A 216 -19.32 -1.29 -0.32
C ILE A 216 -18.63 -0.66 -1.53
N SER A 217 -19.44 -0.07 -2.41
CA SER A 217 -18.98 0.48 -3.69
C SER A 217 -18.06 1.67 -3.48
N THR A 218 -16.96 1.76 -4.24
CA THR A 218 -16.18 3.01 -4.29
C THR A 218 -16.68 3.99 -5.33
N VAL A 219 -17.61 3.60 -6.20
CA VAL A 219 -18.27 4.52 -7.14
C VAL A 219 -19.31 5.39 -6.42
N THR A 220 -20.16 4.76 -5.60
CA THR A 220 -21.27 5.43 -4.90
C THR A 220 -20.96 5.74 -3.43
N ALA A 221 -19.92 5.13 -2.85
CA ALA A 221 -19.63 5.18 -1.41
C ALA A 221 -20.78 4.66 -0.52
N THR A 222 -21.59 3.74 -1.05
CA THR A 222 -22.72 3.11 -0.36
C THR A 222 -22.55 1.60 -0.25
N CYS A 223 -23.11 1.03 0.81
CA CYS A 223 -23.20 -0.42 1.00
C CYS A 223 -24.25 -1.02 0.05
N GLN A 224 -23.84 -2.00 -0.74
CA GLN A 224 -24.73 -2.88 -1.50
C GLN A 224 -25.00 -4.12 -0.65
N PRO A 225 -26.25 -4.38 -0.25
CA PRO A 225 -26.55 -5.52 0.61
C PRO A 225 -26.33 -6.84 -0.12
N ALA A 226 -26.20 -7.93 0.64
CA ALA A 226 -26.30 -9.27 0.07
C ALA A 226 -27.61 -9.43 -0.71
N GLY A 227 -27.55 -10.05 -1.89
CA GLY A 227 -28.64 -10.15 -2.85
C GLY A 227 -28.65 -9.05 -3.93
N ALA A 228 -27.86 -7.97 -3.77
CA ALA A 228 -27.76 -6.95 -4.79
C ALA A 228 -27.07 -7.47 -6.06
N ILE A 229 -27.59 -7.08 -7.22
CA ILE A 229 -26.99 -7.35 -8.53
C ILE A 229 -26.20 -6.12 -8.94
N VAL A 230 -24.90 -6.31 -9.16
CA VAL A 230 -23.99 -5.28 -9.68
C VAL A 230 -23.96 -5.41 -11.20
N ASP A 231 -24.78 -4.61 -11.88
CA ASP A 231 -25.07 -4.74 -13.31
C ASP A 231 -23.97 -4.17 -14.23
N THR A 232 -24.16 -4.30 -15.54
CA THR A 232 -23.24 -3.76 -16.54
C THR A 232 -23.12 -2.23 -16.46
N THR A 233 -24.21 -1.53 -16.11
CA THR A 233 -24.23 -0.09 -15.87
C THR A 233 -23.25 0.29 -14.77
N TYR A 234 -23.23 -0.45 -13.67
CA TYR A 234 -22.27 -0.23 -12.60
C TYR A 234 -20.83 -0.36 -13.08
N TRP A 235 -20.49 -1.42 -13.81
CA TRP A 235 -19.11 -1.64 -14.26
C TRP A 235 -18.63 -0.60 -15.28
N ARG A 236 -19.53 -0.11 -16.15
CA ARG A 236 -19.25 1.05 -17.01
C ARG A 236 -18.88 2.26 -16.15
N ARG A 237 -19.69 2.55 -15.13
CA ARG A 237 -19.44 3.65 -14.18
C ARG A 237 -18.15 3.43 -13.41
N GLN A 238 -17.88 2.23 -12.92
CA GLN A 238 -16.65 1.89 -12.19
C GLN A 238 -15.39 2.16 -13.01
N PHE A 239 -15.43 1.89 -14.31
CA PHE A 239 -14.29 2.17 -15.19
C PHE A 239 -14.09 3.67 -15.47
N ARG A 240 -15.18 4.45 -15.52
CA ARG A 240 -15.20 5.86 -15.94
C ARG A 240 -15.22 6.88 -14.80
N GLU A 241 -15.86 6.58 -13.68
CA GLU A 241 -16.11 7.47 -12.55
C GLU A 241 -15.00 7.39 -11.50
N PRO A 242 -14.80 8.45 -10.70
CA PRO A 242 -13.77 8.47 -9.67
C PRO A 242 -14.02 7.50 -8.52
N VAL A 243 -12.93 6.99 -7.96
CA VAL A 243 -12.90 6.14 -6.76
C VAL A 243 -13.09 6.99 -5.51
N ARG A 244 -14.16 6.77 -4.73
CA ARG A 244 -14.52 7.52 -3.52
C ARG A 244 -14.06 6.85 -2.23
N PHE A 245 -12.82 6.35 -2.21
CA PHE A 245 -12.31 5.46 -1.16
C PHE A 245 -12.47 6.01 0.26
N ALA A 246 -12.11 7.27 0.51
CA ALA A 246 -12.20 7.86 1.85
C ALA A 246 -13.65 7.88 2.38
N SER A 247 -14.61 8.18 1.51
CA SER A 247 -16.03 8.17 1.86
C SER A 247 -16.53 6.74 2.08
N THR A 248 -16.11 5.79 1.24
CA THR A 248 -16.44 4.37 1.38
C THR A 248 -15.96 3.80 2.73
N VAL A 249 -14.71 4.07 3.13
CA VAL A 249 -14.17 3.62 4.42
C VAL A 249 -14.95 4.23 5.59
N ARG A 250 -15.30 5.52 5.52
CA ARG A 250 -16.15 6.17 6.54
C ARG A 250 -17.56 5.58 6.61
N THR A 251 -18.16 5.21 5.47
CA THR A 251 -19.45 4.50 5.46
C THR A 251 -19.34 3.18 6.22
N VAL A 252 -18.29 2.41 5.97
CA VAL A 252 -18.06 1.11 6.60
C VAL A 252 -17.83 1.23 8.10
N ALA A 253 -17.04 2.23 8.54
CA ALA A 253 -16.84 2.49 9.96
C ALA A 253 -18.15 2.89 10.68
N ARG A 254 -19.01 3.70 10.03
CA ARG A 254 -20.33 4.07 10.57
C ARG A 254 -21.30 2.90 10.66
N GLU A 255 -21.16 1.92 9.77
CA GLU A 255 -21.93 0.66 9.79
C GLU A 255 -21.41 -0.34 10.85
N GLY A 256 -20.40 0.05 11.64
CA GLY A 256 -19.93 -0.71 12.80
C GLY A 256 -18.75 -1.64 12.50
N ALA A 257 -18.05 -1.47 11.38
CA ALA A 257 -16.84 -2.25 11.12
C ALA A 257 -15.75 -1.99 12.18
N VAL A 258 -15.25 -3.08 12.76
CA VAL A 258 -14.27 -3.05 13.86
C VAL A 258 -12.85 -3.42 13.43
N LEU A 259 -12.67 -3.91 12.20
CA LEU A 259 -11.40 -4.43 11.69
C LEU A 259 -11.38 -4.41 10.15
N PHE A 260 -10.34 -3.82 9.57
CA PHE A 260 -10.02 -3.88 8.14
C PHE A 260 -8.90 -4.87 7.91
N VAL A 261 -9.09 -5.78 6.95
CA VAL A 261 -8.04 -6.70 6.48
C VAL A 261 -7.60 -6.26 5.09
N GLU A 262 -6.38 -5.75 4.96
CA GLU A 262 -5.82 -5.35 3.68
C GLU A 262 -5.14 -6.54 2.99
N ILE A 263 -5.56 -6.79 1.75
CA ILE A 263 -4.92 -7.75 0.86
C ILE A 263 -4.42 -7.05 -0.41
N GLY A 264 -3.16 -7.30 -0.73
CA GLY A 264 -2.56 -6.80 -1.95
C GLY A 264 -1.07 -7.08 -1.97
N PRO A 265 -0.44 -6.88 -3.12
CA PRO A 265 1.01 -7.00 -3.21
C PRO A 265 1.73 -5.91 -2.42
N GLN A 266 1.11 -4.78 -2.06
CA GLN A 266 1.72 -3.70 -1.26
C GLN A 266 0.70 -3.07 -0.32
N ASN A 267 1.16 -2.51 0.81
CA ASN A 267 0.37 -1.98 1.93
C ASN A 267 -0.13 -0.52 1.74
N GLY A 268 -0.57 -0.18 0.53
CA GLY A 268 -0.92 1.21 0.19
C GLY A 268 -2.25 1.70 0.76
N LEU A 269 -3.19 0.80 1.07
CA LEU A 269 -4.55 1.16 1.51
C LEU A 269 -4.65 1.32 3.02
N ALA A 270 -3.81 0.64 3.82
CA ALA A 270 -3.81 0.80 5.27
C ALA A 270 -3.66 2.27 5.68
N ASN A 271 -2.69 2.99 5.11
CA ASN A 271 -2.49 4.42 5.37
C ASN A 271 -3.71 5.28 5.00
N LEU A 272 -4.41 4.92 3.92
CA LEU A 272 -5.61 5.64 3.48
C LEU A 272 -6.80 5.39 4.40
N VAL A 273 -6.91 4.16 4.94
CA VAL A 273 -7.91 3.82 5.96
C VAL A 273 -7.64 4.61 7.24
N THR A 274 -6.42 4.57 7.78
CA THR A 274 -6.04 5.34 8.98
C THR A 274 -6.27 6.84 8.79
N SER A 275 -5.93 7.39 7.63
CA SER A 275 -6.17 8.81 7.34
C SER A 275 -7.65 9.18 7.27
N SER A 276 -8.54 8.22 6.97
CA SER A 276 -9.98 8.45 6.86
C SER A 276 -10.74 8.16 8.15
N VAL A 277 -10.24 7.20 8.94
CA VAL A 277 -10.80 6.68 10.19
C VAL A 277 -9.62 6.30 11.11
N PRO A 278 -9.09 7.25 11.90
CA PRO A 278 -7.90 7.03 12.74
C PRO A 278 -8.02 5.89 13.75
N GLU A 279 -9.23 5.62 14.23
CA GLU A 279 -9.56 4.57 15.19
C GLU A 279 -9.71 3.17 14.56
N ALA A 280 -9.62 3.06 13.24
CA ALA A 280 -9.76 1.79 12.54
C ALA A 280 -8.62 0.83 12.90
N LYS A 281 -8.98 -0.40 13.29
CA LYS A 281 -8.02 -1.49 13.40
C LYS A 281 -7.74 -2.05 12.01
N ILE A 282 -6.47 -2.21 11.67
CA ILE A 282 -6.05 -2.66 10.34
C ILE A 282 -5.04 -3.78 10.50
N VAL A 283 -5.22 -4.86 9.75
CA VAL A 283 -4.22 -5.93 9.59
C VAL A 283 -3.90 -6.06 8.10
N SER A 284 -2.65 -5.81 7.74
CA SER A 284 -2.19 -5.91 6.35
C SER A 284 -1.44 -7.22 6.12
N PHE A 285 -1.85 -7.96 5.10
CA PHE A 285 -1.16 -9.14 4.59
C PHE A 285 -0.23 -8.81 3.42
N SER A 286 0.06 -7.52 3.22
CA SER A 286 0.82 -7.03 2.08
C SER A 286 2.27 -6.76 2.50
N GLN A 287 3.24 -7.45 1.90
CA GLN A 287 4.66 -7.11 2.05
C GLN A 287 4.98 -5.88 1.18
N HIS A 288 5.61 -4.86 1.76
CA HIS A 288 6.10 -3.74 0.95
C HIS A 288 7.25 -4.20 0.04
N ALA A 289 7.37 -3.70 -1.18
CA ALA A 289 8.38 -4.14 -2.16
C ALA A 289 9.85 -3.95 -1.70
N ARG A 290 10.07 -3.16 -0.64
CA ARG A 290 11.37 -2.89 0.00
C ARG A 290 11.47 -3.49 1.41
N ASP A 291 10.47 -4.24 1.84
CA ASP A 291 10.53 -4.97 3.09
C ASP A 291 11.42 -6.20 2.88
N ALA A 292 12.55 -6.25 3.57
CA ALA A 292 13.49 -7.36 3.46
C ALA A 292 12.98 -8.65 4.12
N ARG A 293 11.90 -8.57 4.91
CA ARG A 293 11.30 -9.73 5.57
C ARG A 293 10.64 -10.64 4.55
N ASP A 294 10.74 -11.94 4.78
CA ASP A 294 10.02 -12.94 4.00
C ASP A 294 8.50 -12.72 4.11
N ASN A 295 7.81 -12.76 2.97
CA ASN A 295 6.34 -12.72 2.84
C ASN A 295 5.64 -13.67 3.83
N ARG A 296 6.25 -14.83 4.13
CA ARG A 296 5.76 -15.78 5.13
C ARG A 296 5.71 -15.17 6.52
N VAL A 297 6.74 -14.44 6.93
CA VAL A 297 6.80 -13.77 8.24
C VAL A 297 5.71 -12.70 8.33
N VAL A 298 5.52 -11.92 7.26
CA VAL A 298 4.44 -10.91 7.19
C VAL A 298 3.08 -11.55 7.37
N VAL A 299 2.80 -12.66 6.67
CA VAL A 299 1.54 -13.41 6.80
C VAL A 299 1.38 -14.00 8.21
N GLN A 300 2.44 -14.57 8.78
CA GLN A 300 2.40 -15.14 10.14
C GLN A 300 2.09 -14.08 11.20
N ASP A 301 2.74 -12.92 11.13
CA ASP A 301 2.51 -11.82 12.08
C ASP A 301 1.13 -11.20 11.91
N ALA A 302 0.64 -11.12 10.66
CA ALA A 302 -0.74 -10.72 10.40
C ALA A 302 -1.75 -11.71 11.01
N ILE A 303 -1.52 -13.02 10.89
CA ILE A 303 -2.38 -14.05 11.54
C ILE A 303 -2.36 -13.92 13.06
N LYS A 304 -1.18 -13.76 13.67
CA LYS A 304 -1.06 -13.54 15.12
C LYS A 304 -1.84 -12.30 15.56
N THR A 305 -1.77 -11.23 14.77
CA THR A 305 -2.52 -9.99 15.02
C THR A 305 -4.03 -10.22 14.92
N LEU A 306 -4.51 -10.96 13.92
CA LEU A 306 -5.93 -11.35 13.83
C LEU A 306 -6.40 -12.10 15.07
N ILE A 307 -5.61 -13.08 15.55
CA ILE A 307 -5.91 -13.84 16.77
C ILE A 307 -5.98 -12.92 17.99
N ALA A 308 -5.01 -12.02 18.16
CA ALA A 308 -4.98 -11.06 19.26
C ALA A 308 -6.19 -10.10 19.24
N LEU A 309 -6.75 -9.83 18.06
CA LEU A 309 -7.97 -9.04 17.86
C LEU A 309 -9.26 -9.87 17.99
N GLY A 310 -9.17 -11.15 18.33
CA GLY A 310 -10.32 -12.03 18.59
C GLY A 310 -10.90 -12.72 17.36
N VAL A 311 -10.19 -12.71 16.23
CA VAL A 311 -10.62 -13.43 15.02
C VAL A 311 -10.33 -14.92 15.19
N THR A 312 -11.36 -15.75 15.03
CA THR A 312 -11.23 -17.21 15.11
C THR A 312 -10.48 -17.77 13.89
N ILE A 313 -9.38 -18.47 14.15
CA ILE A 313 -8.59 -19.18 13.13
C ILE A 313 -8.79 -20.70 13.30
N LYS A 314 -8.95 -21.43 12.19
CA LYS A 314 -9.04 -22.90 12.20
C LYS A 314 -7.71 -23.53 12.66
N GLN A 315 -7.76 -24.32 13.73
CA GLN A 315 -6.59 -25.04 14.25
C GLN A 315 -6.06 -26.06 13.23
N GLY A 316 -4.73 -26.21 13.14
CA GLY A 316 -4.05 -27.13 12.23
C GLY A 316 -3.94 -26.64 10.77
N ALA A 317 -4.51 -25.47 10.42
CA ALA A 317 -4.40 -24.90 9.08
C ALA A 317 -3.08 -24.14 8.85
N VAL A 318 -2.29 -23.95 9.90
CA VAL A 318 -1.00 -23.27 9.84
C VAL A 318 0.05 -24.19 10.46
N ASP A 319 0.72 -25.00 9.63
CA ASP A 319 2.07 -25.47 9.97
C ASP A 319 2.98 -24.23 9.96
N LEU A 320 2.99 -23.52 11.11
CA LEU A 320 3.86 -22.36 11.35
C LEU A 320 5.34 -22.77 11.46
N GLU A 321 5.60 -24.07 11.60
CA GLU A 321 6.92 -24.67 11.70
C GLU A 321 7.03 -25.79 10.66
N THR A 322 7.61 -25.49 9.50
CA THR A 322 8.51 -26.37 8.72
C THR A 322 8.59 -25.90 7.27
N ALA A 323 9.62 -25.12 6.97
CA ALA A 323 10.33 -25.29 5.72
C ALA A 323 11.80 -25.06 6.06
N ALA A 324 12.58 -26.15 5.98
CA ALA A 324 14.02 -26.11 6.16
C ALA A 324 14.63 -24.99 5.29
N PRO A 325 15.69 -24.31 5.75
CA PRO A 325 16.45 -23.43 4.87
C PRO A 325 16.88 -24.24 3.65
N LEU A 326 16.65 -23.71 2.45
CA LEU A 326 17.38 -24.21 1.29
C LEU A 326 18.86 -23.93 1.55
N ASP A 327 19.68 -24.98 1.42
CA ASP A 327 21.14 -24.94 1.56
C ASP A 327 21.73 -23.68 0.91
N HIS A 328 22.33 -22.83 1.74
CA HIS A 328 23.34 -21.87 1.32
C HIS A 328 24.66 -22.32 1.93
N ASP A 329 25.55 -22.85 1.09
CA ASP A 329 26.97 -23.02 1.41
C ASP A 329 27.57 -21.69 1.90
N ALA A 330 27.90 -21.58 3.19
CA ALA A 330 29.06 -20.86 3.76
C ALA A 330 29.07 -20.93 5.31
N PRO A 331 30.25 -20.89 5.96
CA PRO A 331 30.52 -21.66 7.18
C PRO A 331 30.23 -20.96 8.51
N ASP A 332 30.03 -21.81 9.53
CA ASP A 332 29.88 -21.55 10.97
C ASP A 332 30.76 -20.42 11.53
N HIS A 333 30.19 -19.58 12.42
CA HIS A 333 30.87 -19.08 13.62
C HIS A 333 29.88 -18.53 14.68
N PRO A 334 30.30 -18.44 15.97
CA PRO A 334 29.52 -18.89 17.11
C PRO A 334 28.79 -17.79 17.88
N ALA A 335 27.89 -18.21 18.77
CA ALA A 335 27.12 -17.38 19.70
C ALA A 335 28.01 -16.55 20.66
N ILE A 336 27.51 -15.36 21.07
CA ILE A 336 27.21 -14.96 22.47
C ILE A 336 27.06 -13.42 22.65
N ALA A 337 26.13 -13.07 23.56
CA ALA A 337 26.03 -11.91 24.47
C ALA A 337 25.34 -10.60 24.05
N SER A 338 24.20 -10.41 24.73
CA SER A 338 23.48 -9.18 25.02
C SER A 338 24.34 -8.17 25.82
N THR A 339 24.32 -6.92 25.37
CA THR A 339 24.68 -5.72 26.14
C THR A 339 23.55 -4.71 26.02
N ALA A 340 23.13 -4.17 27.17
CA ALA A 340 21.93 -3.34 27.35
C ALA A 340 21.77 -2.24 26.28
N ALA A 341 20.65 -2.32 25.55
CA ALA A 341 20.41 -1.55 24.34
C ALA A 341 19.93 -0.12 24.67
N ARG A 342 20.65 0.88 24.13
CA ARG A 342 20.11 2.22 23.87
C ARG A 342 18.88 2.06 22.97
N GLN A 343 17.75 2.67 23.34
CA GLN A 343 16.56 2.67 22.50
C GLN A 343 16.84 3.54 21.28
N GLU A 344 16.91 2.90 20.12
CA GLU A 344 17.13 3.56 18.83
C GLU A 344 15.89 4.33 18.42
N SER A 345 16.05 5.59 18.00
CA SER A 345 14.92 6.35 17.45
C SER A 345 14.51 5.82 16.07
N HIS A 346 13.25 6.00 15.69
CA HIS A 346 12.75 5.55 14.37
C HIS A 346 13.56 6.15 13.20
N THR A 347 13.98 7.41 13.35
CA THR A 347 14.84 8.10 12.38
C THR A 347 16.24 7.49 12.31
N GLU A 348 16.84 7.12 13.45
CA GLU A 348 18.13 6.41 13.49
C GLU A 348 18.03 5.03 12.83
N PHE A 349 16.94 4.29 13.09
CA PHE A 349 16.69 2.97 12.50
C PHE A 349 16.64 3.02 10.97
N ILE A 350 15.92 4.00 10.40
CA ILE A 350 15.83 4.17 8.95
C ILE A 350 17.20 4.54 8.35
N ILE A 351 17.89 5.52 8.93
CA ILE A 351 19.21 5.94 8.43
C ILE A 351 20.20 4.77 8.49
N ARG A 352 20.19 3.99 9.58
CA ARG A 352 21.02 2.80 9.72
C ARG A 352 20.75 1.78 8.63
N GLY A 353 19.48 1.48 8.36
CA GLY A 353 19.09 0.54 7.30
C GLY A 353 19.66 0.95 5.93
N VAL A 354 19.55 2.23 5.58
CA VAL A 354 20.11 2.77 4.33
C VAL A 354 21.64 2.62 4.29
N TRP A 355 22.33 2.88 5.40
CA TRP A 355 23.79 2.75 5.45
C TRP A 355 24.25 1.31 5.36
N GLN A 356 23.56 0.38 6.03
CA GLN A 356 23.91 -1.05 6.02
C GLN A 356 23.82 -1.62 4.60
N GLU A 357 22.78 -1.27 3.85
CA GLU A 357 22.62 -1.65 2.45
C GLU A 357 23.69 -1.00 1.56
N MET A 358 23.99 0.28 1.78
CA MET A 358 24.97 1.02 0.98
C MET A 358 26.41 0.54 1.15
N PHE A 359 26.79 0.16 2.36
CA PHE A 359 28.16 -0.25 2.71
C PHE A 359 28.35 -1.76 2.71
N ASP A 360 27.28 -2.55 2.49
CA ASP A 360 27.27 -4.01 2.58
C ASP A 360 27.83 -4.49 3.94
N ARG A 361 27.27 -3.94 5.04
CA ARG A 361 27.70 -4.24 6.41
C ARG A 361 26.52 -4.62 7.28
N ASP A 362 26.64 -5.77 7.95
CA ASP A 362 25.62 -6.26 8.89
C ASP A 362 25.47 -5.38 10.13
N ARG A 363 26.53 -4.66 10.53
CA ARG A 363 26.52 -3.79 11.71
C ARG A 363 27.21 -2.47 11.41
N ILE A 364 26.46 -1.40 11.61
CA ILE A 364 26.93 -0.01 11.66
C ILE A 364 26.42 0.53 12.98
N ASP A 365 27.25 1.23 13.75
CA ASP A 365 26.91 1.86 15.02
C ASP A 365 26.36 3.28 14.80
N HIS A 366 25.51 3.79 15.69
CA HIS A 366 24.88 5.11 15.57
C HIS A 366 25.86 6.28 15.56
N VAL A 367 27.07 6.07 16.11
CA VAL A 367 28.16 7.06 16.13
C VAL A 367 29.18 6.85 15.01
N ASP A 368 29.04 5.81 14.19
CA ASP A 368 29.96 5.59 13.08
C ASP A 368 29.87 6.75 12.08
N ASN A 369 31.04 7.22 11.64
CA ASN A 369 31.15 8.31 10.68
C ASN A 369 31.06 7.77 9.25
N PHE A 370 30.17 8.35 8.45
CA PHE A 370 29.92 7.98 7.06
C PHE A 370 31.20 7.89 6.22
N PHE A 371 32.10 8.86 6.37
CA PHE A 371 33.32 8.95 5.59
C PHE A 371 34.37 7.95 6.06
N ASP A 372 34.42 7.66 7.37
CA ASP A 372 35.33 6.65 7.93
C ASP A 372 34.92 5.22 7.55
N LEU A 373 33.64 5.00 7.25
CA LEU A 373 33.12 3.74 6.70
C LEU A 373 33.44 3.54 5.20
N GLY A 374 34.05 4.54 4.55
CA GLY A 374 34.36 4.54 3.11
C GLY A 374 33.39 5.35 2.26
N GLY A 375 32.50 6.12 2.89
CA GLY A 375 31.58 7.03 2.20
C GLY A 375 32.31 8.14 1.46
N HIS A 376 31.82 8.50 0.28
CA HIS A 376 32.33 9.60 -0.54
C HIS A 376 31.17 10.38 -1.17
N SER A 377 31.42 11.52 -1.83
CA SER A 377 30.36 12.42 -2.31
C SER A 377 29.30 11.75 -3.18
N LEU A 378 29.68 10.79 -4.04
CA LEU A 378 28.72 10.02 -4.84
C LEU A 378 27.83 9.09 -3.98
N LEU A 379 28.38 8.44 -2.95
CA LEU A 379 27.60 7.67 -1.98
C LEU A 379 26.72 8.60 -1.14
N ALA A 380 27.21 9.79 -0.75
CA ALA A 380 26.41 10.77 -0.04
C ALA A 380 25.20 11.25 -0.87
N VAL A 381 25.37 11.43 -2.19
CA VAL A 381 24.26 11.73 -3.12
C VAL A 381 23.26 10.58 -3.21
N ARG A 382 23.75 9.32 -3.29
CA ARG A 382 22.89 8.14 -3.33
C ARG A 382 22.12 7.95 -2.03
N MET A 383 22.80 8.07 -0.89
CA MET A 383 22.21 8.09 0.45
C MET A 383 21.16 9.17 0.57
N HIS A 384 21.45 10.38 0.09
CA HIS A 384 20.51 11.49 0.10
C HIS A 384 19.24 11.16 -0.68
N SER A 385 19.38 10.61 -1.88
CA SER A 385 18.24 10.18 -2.70
C SER A 385 17.44 9.07 -2.01
N GLU A 386 18.08 8.10 -1.35
CA GLU A 386 17.36 7.03 -0.63
C GLU A 386 16.67 7.57 0.62
N LEU A 387 17.32 8.41 1.41
CA LEU A 387 16.71 9.03 2.59
C LEU A 387 15.52 9.92 2.21
N GLN A 388 15.58 10.65 1.09
CA GLN A 388 14.41 11.38 0.56
C GLN A 388 13.25 10.44 0.19
N LEU A 389 13.54 9.25 -0.36
CA LEU A 389 12.52 8.23 -0.64
C LEU A 389 11.90 7.63 0.63
N HIS A 390 12.68 7.51 1.71
CA HIS A 390 12.23 6.98 3.00
C HIS A 390 11.42 7.99 3.81
N PHE A 391 11.86 9.26 3.84
CA PHE A 391 11.33 10.26 4.76
C PHE A 391 10.28 11.21 4.16
N GLN A 392 10.00 11.12 2.85
CA GLN A 392 8.98 11.93 2.15
C GLN A 392 9.14 13.47 2.29
N PHE A 393 10.32 13.96 2.65
CA PHE A 393 10.67 15.39 2.62
C PHE A 393 12.04 15.62 1.97
N GLU A 394 12.22 16.80 1.37
CA GLU A 394 13.48 17.23 0.76
C GLU A 394 14.29 18.08 1.76
N PHE A 395 15.56 17.73 1.98
CA PHE A 395 16.53 18.55 2.72
C PHE A 395 17.78 18.81 1.88
N PRO A 396 18.65 19.78 2.23
CA PRO A 396 19.85 20.06 1.44
C PRO A 396 20.89 18.94 1.51
N LEU A 397 21.56 18.62 0.39
CA LEU A 397 22.63 17.60 0.35
C LEU A 397 23.80 17.90 1.31
N GLY A 398 24.09 19.19 1.52
CA GLY A 398 25.15 19.64 2.44
C GLY A 398 24.97 19.16 3.89
N PHE A 399 23.73 18.86 4.28
CA PHE A 399 23.36 18.44 5.62
C PHE A 399 24.05 17.13 6.07
N HIS A 400 24.38 16.27 5.11
CA HIS A 400 25.11 15.01 5.37
C HIS A 400 26.58 15.21 5.72
N PHE A 401 27.17 16.34 5.31
CA PHE A 401 28.57 16.67 5.60
C PHE A 401 28.71 17.31 6.98
N ASP A 402 27.72 18.12 7.38
CA ASP A 402 27.68 18.75 8.71
C ASP A 402 27.27 17.76 9.82
N HIS A 403 26.59 16.67 9.44
CA HIS A 403 26.10 15.63 10.36
C HIS A 403 26.52 14.22 9.89
N PRO A 404 27.80 13.86 9.96
CA PRO A 404 28.36 12.68 9.30
C PRO A 404 28.12 11.36 10.06
N THR A 405 27.31 11.34 11.12
CA THR A 405 26.95 10.12 11.86
C THR A 405 25.43 9.91 11.86
N ILE A 406 24.97 8.67 12.00
CA ILE A 406 23.54 8.32 12.07
C ILE A 406 22.83 9.15 13.16
N SER A 407 23.42 9.22 14.35
CA SER A 407 22.81 9.94 15.48
C SER A 407 22.79 11.45 15.27
N SER A 408 23.86 12.04 14.72
CA SER A 408 23.89 13.48 14.40
C SER A 408 22.91 13.85 13.31
N LEU A 409 22.78 13.00 12.28
CA LEU A 409 21.89 13.23 11.15
C LEU A 409 20.42 13.08 11.57
N ALA A 410 20.10 12.04 12.33
CA ALA A 410 18.77 11.84 12.90
C ALA A 410 18.35 13.03 13.76
N LYS A 411 19.21 13.46 14.68
CA LYS A 411 18.95 14.60 15.55
C LYS A 411 18.73 15.89 14.76
N ALA A 412 19.54 16.12 13.73
CA ALA A 412 19.43 17.32 12.90
C ALA A 412 18.14 17.32 12.05
N ILE A 413 17.73 16.17 11.53
CA ILE A 413 16.47 15.97 10.81
C ILE A 413 15.25 16.28 11.71
N VAL A 414 15.26 15.74 12.93
CA VAL A 414 14.21 15.99 13.93
C VAL A 414 14.16 17.46 14.33
N THR A 415 15.33 18.06 14.61
CA THR A 415 15.44 19.47 15.03
C THR A 415 14.96 20.44 13.94
N ALA A 416 15.14 20.09 12.66
CA ALA A 416 14.69 20.89 11.52
C ALA A 416 13.17 20.83 11.27
N GLY A 417 12.42 20.02 12.03
CA GLY A 417 10.96 19.88 11.91
C GLY A 417 10.51 19.13 10.65
N TRP A 418 11.42 18.43 10.00
CA TRP A 418 11.14 17.64 8.80
C TRP A 418 10.59 16.26 9.13
N ALA A 419 10.93 15.70 10.30
CA ALA A 419 10.12 14.69 10.95
C ALA A 419 9.00 15.42 11.72
N ALA A 420 7.74 15.29 11.28
CA ALA A 420 6.63 15.60 12.16
C ALA A 420 6.57 14.51 13.24
N ASP A 421 7.35 14.69 14.31
CA ASP A 421 7.35 13.80 15.46
C ASP A 421 6.10 14.06 16.30
N VAL A 422 5.22 13.07 16.34
CA VAL A 422 4.42 12.81 17.53
C VAL A 422 5.40 12.37 18.60
N ASP A 423 5.62 13.22 19.59
CA ASP A 423 6.53 12.94 20.68
C ASP A 423 5.88 11.94 21.66
N ILE A 424 6.11 10.65 21.39
CA ILE A 424 5.65 9.54 22.24
C ILE A 424 6.28 9.63 23.63
N GLU A 425 7.47 10.22 23.78
CA GLU A 425 8.10 10.45 25.08
C GLU A 425 7.46 11.62 25.82
N ALA A 426 7.08 12.71 25.15
CA ALA A 426 6.30 13.79 25.77
C ALA A 426 4.90 13.31 26.16
N ILE A 427 4.25 12.47 25.35
CA ILE A 427 2.96 11.85 25.72
C ILE A 427 3.17 10.91 26.91
N ALA A 428 4.22 10.08 26.92
CA ALA A 428 4.53 9.18 28.02
C ALA A 428 5.03 9.90 29.27
N ALA A 429 5.64 11.07 29.15
CA ALA A 429 6.05 11.94 30.26
C ALA A 429 4.84 12.69 30.83
N THR A 430 3.99 13.25 29.97
CA THR A 430 2.71 13.87 30.37
C THR A 430 1.81 12.84 31.08
N LEU A 431 1.74 11.61 30.57
CA LEU A 431 0.96 10.53 31.20
C LEU A 431 1.58 10.04 32.52
N ARG A 432 2.91 10.12 32.68
CA ARG A 432 3.59 9.81 33.95
C ARG A 432 3.38 10.91 34.98
N GLU A 433 3.51 12.18 34.58
CA GLU A 433 3.21 13.34 35.42
C GLU A 433 1.75 13.30 35.88
N VAL A 434 0.79 13.09 34.98
CA VAL A 434 -0.64 12.93 35.31
C VAL A 434 -0.91 11.74 36.23
N SER A 435 -0.13 10.66 36.14
CA SER A 435 -0.31 9.47 36.99
C SER A 435 0.26 9.61 38.41
N GLU A 436 1.11 10.62 38.64
CA GLU A 436 1.76 10.90 39.93
C GLU A 436 1.12 12.08 40.68
N MET A 437 0.17 12.78 40.05
CA MET A 437 -0.58 13.91 40.63
C MET A 437 -1.70 13.44 41.58
N SER A 438 -1.95 14.23 42.63
CA SER A 438 -3.11 14.03 43.50
C SER A 438 -4.41 14.52 42.82
N ASP A 439 -5.57 14.02 43.28
CA ASP A 439 -6.88 14.38 42.71
C ASP A 439 -7.17 15.90 42.73
N GLU A 440 -6.60 16.66 43.68
CA GLU A 440 -6.70 18.12 43.72
C GLU A 440 -5.82 18.82 42.67
N GLU A 441 -4.60 18.33 42.43
CA GLU A 441 -3.67 18.89 41.43
C GLU A 441 -4.15 18.58 40.00
N LEU A 442 -4.69 17.38 39.79
CA LEU A 442 -5.30 16.99 38.53
C LEU A 442 -6.53 17.87 38.23
N GLY A 443 -7.28 18.25 39.26
CA GLY A 443 -8.40 19.20 39.18
C GLY A 443 -8.00 20.59 38.69
N CYS A 444 -6.86 21.13 39.14
CA CYS A 444 -6.36 22.44 38.70
C CYS A 444 -5.87 22.44 37.24
N VAL A 445 -5.22 21.37 36.78
CA VAL A 445 -4.76 21.24 35.38
C VAL A 445 -5.94 21.12 34.41
N ILE A 446 -6.99 20.39 34.79
CA ILE A 446 -8.21 20.25 33.96
C ILE A 446 -9.02 21.56 33.92
N ALA A 447 -8.99 22.37 34.99
CA ALA A 447 -9.67 23.67 35.04
C ALA A 447 -8.94 24.81 34.31
N GLY A 448 -7.68 24.62 33.92
CA GLY A 448 -6.89 25.60 33.16
C GLY A 448 -6.39 26.80 33.97
N GLU A 449 -6.33 26.71 35.30
CA GLU A 449 -5.85 27.81 36.16
C GLU A 449 -4.40 27.56 36.62
N ALA A 450 -3.49 28.45 36.21
CA ALA A 450 -2.08 28.40 36.60
C ALA A 450 -1.91 28.86 38.05
N MET A 451 -1.43 27.97 38.93
CA MET A 451 -0.95 28.35 40.26
C MET A 451 0.39 29.08 40.13
N ALA A 452 0.35 30.40 40.27
CA ALA A 452 1.54 31.25 40.34
C ALA A 452 2.26 31.04 41.68
N TYR A 453 3.54 30.66 41.62
CA TYR A 453 4.49 30.94 42.69
C TYR A 453 5.66 31.72 42.09
N GLY A 454 5.75 33.00 42.48
CA GLY A 454 6.78 33.96 42.09
C GLY A 454 6.20 35.30 41.70
#